data_AF-A0A8B9F1E3-F1
#
_entry.id   AF-A0A8B9F1E3-F1
#
_cell.length_a   1.000
_cell.length_b   1.000
_cell.length_c   1.000
_cell.angle_alpha   90.00
_cell.angle_beta   90.00
_cell.angle_gamma   90.00
#
_symmetry.space_group_name_H-M   'P 1'
#
loop_
_entity.id
_entity.type
_entity.pdbx_description
1 polymer ?
#
loop_
_entity_poly.entity_id
_entity_poly.type
_entity_poly.pdbx_seq_one_letter_code
_entity_poly.pdbx_strand_id
1 'polypeptide(L)'
;MAAHHRQNTAGRRKVQVLLCLSQYIVSYVIRDEVEKYNRNGVNALQLDPALNRLFTAGRDSIIRIWSVNQHKDYVKALAYAKDKELVASAGLDRQIFLWDVNTLTALTASNNTVTTSSLSGNKDSIYSLAMNQMGTVIVSGSTEKVLRVWDPRTCAKLMKLKGHTDNVKALLLNRDGTQCLSGSSDGTIRLWSLGQQRCIATYRVHDEGVWALQVNEAFTHVYSGGRDRKIYCTDLRNPDIRVLICEEKAPVLKMELDRSADPPPALWVATTKSSVNKWTLKGIHNFRASGDYDNDCTNPIPPLCTQPDQVIKGGASIIQCHILNDKRHILTKDTNNNVAYWDVLKACKVEDLGKVDFEEEIKKRFKMVYVPNWFSVDLKTGMLTITLDESDCFAAWVSAKDAGFSSPDGSDPKLNLGGLLLQALLEYWPRTHINPMDEEENEINHVNGEQENRVQKGNGYFQVPPHTPVIFGEAGGRTLFRLLCRDSGGETESMLLNETVPQWVIDITVDKNMPKFNKIPFYLQPHSSSGAKTLKKDRLSASDMLQVRKVMEHVYEKIINLDNESQTTSSSNNEKAGEQEKEEDIAVLAEEKIELLCQDQVLDPNMDLRTVKHFIWKSGGDLTLHYRQKST
;
A
#
# COMPACT_ATOMS: atom_id res chain seq x y z
N MET A 1 -60.06 13.89 49.50
CA MET A 1 -58.94 12.93 49.59
C MET A 1 -58.40 12.70 48.20
N ALA A 2 -57.12 12.98 48.03
CA ALA A 2 -56.40 12.99 46.75
C ALA A 2 -56.17 11.57 46.21
N ALA A 3 -56.26 11.41 44.88
CA ALA A 3 -55.67 10.29 44.18
C ALA A 3 -54.67 10.84 43.14
N HIS A 4 -53.38 10.67 43.43
CA HIS A 4 -52.27 10.99 42.56
C HIS A 4 -52.21 10.00 41.39
N HIS A 5 -52.30 10.49 40.16
CA HIS A 5 -51.80 9.79 38.97
C HIS A 5 -50.39 10.32 38.65
N ARG A 6 -49.37 9.47 38.85
CA ARG A 6 -48.01 9.70 38.36
C ARG A 6 -47.96 9.38 36.86
N GLN A 7 -47.69 10.40 36.05
CA GLN A 7 -47.25 10.25 34.67
C GLN A 7 -45.84 9.63 34.67
N ASN A 8 -45.70 8.50 33.97
CA ASN A 8 -44.40 7.94 33.62
C ASN A 8 -44.10 8.37 32.18
N THR A 9 -43.22 9.35 32.01
CA THR A 9 -42.70 9.80 30.73
C THR A 9 -41.68 8.77 30.22
N ALA A 10 -42.14 7.86 29.37
CA ALA A 10 -41.25 7.00 28.60
C ALA A 10 -40.54 7.85 27.53
N GLY A 11 -39.29 8.22 27.82
CA GLY A 11 -38.40 8.85 26.85
C GLY A 11 -38.24 7.94 25.63
N ARG A 12 -38.62 8.46 24.45
CA ARG A 12 -38.22 7.88 23.16
C ARG A 12 -36.70 7.91 23.08
N ARG A 13 -36.05 6.78 23.39
CA ARG A 13 -34.67 6.54 22.97
C ARG A 13 -34.68 6.61 21.45
N LYS A 14 -34.06 7.64 20.89
CA LYS A 14 -33.65 7.63 19.48
C LYS A 14 -32.80 6.37 19.31
N VAL A 15 -33.33 5.39 18.59
CA VAL A 15 -32.54 4.29 18.07
C VAL A 15 -31.61 4.94 17.05
N GLN A 16 -30.44 5.34 17.52
CA GLN A 16 -29.34 5.71 16.66
C GLN A 16 -28.90 4.38 16.04
N VAL A 17 -29.50 4.05 14.91
CA VAL A 17 -28.98 3.02 14.02
C VAL A 17 -27.59 3.54 13.66
N LEU A 18 -26.59 3.01 14.33
CA LEU A 18 -25.20 3.13 13.91
C LEU A 18 -25.12 2.30 12.62
N LEU A 19 -25.64 2.85 11.52
CA LEU A 19 -25.19 2.47 10.20
C LEU A 19 -23.70 2.77 10.23
N CYS A 20 -22.91 1.70 10.37
CA CYS A 20 -21.52 1.73 9.99
C CYS A 20 -21.54 2.16 8.52
N LEU A 21 -21.44 3.46 8.25
CA LEU A 21 -21.22 3.98 6.91
C LEU A 21 -19.87 3.37 6.51
N SER A 22 -19.90 2.32 5.68
CA SER A 22 -18.68 1.79 5.09
C SER A 22 -18.04 2.94 4.34
N GLN A 23 -16.95 3.50 4.89
CA GLN A 23 -16.18 4.53 4.24
C GLN A 23 -15.44 3.87 3.07
N TYR A 24 -15.81 4.22 1.85
CA TYR A 24 -15.24 3.66 0.63
C TYR A 24 -14.00 4.43 0.22
N ILE A 25 -12.96 3.70 -0.18
CA ILE A 25 -11.66 4.24 -0.56
C ILE A 25 -11.28 3.77 -1.97
N VAL A 26 -10.48 4.59 -2.66
CA VAL A 26 -9.86 4.23 -3.94
C VAL A 26 -8.36 4.20 -3.74
N SER A 27 -7.71 3.08 -4.06
CA SER A 27 -6.26 2.95 -3.99
C SER A 27 -5.66 2.59 -5.34
N TYR A 28 -4.42 3.00 -5.59
CA TYR A 28 -3.64 2.53 -6.72
C TYR A 28 -2.18 2.29 -6.34
N VAL A 29 -1.46 1.53 -7.17
CA VAL A 29 -0.07 1.12 -6.89
C VAL A 29 0.87 1.66 -7.96
N ILE A 30 1.89 2.41 -7.55
CA ILE A 30 2.96 2.86 -8.45
C ILE A 30 3.99 1.74 -8.57
N ARG A 31 4.05 1.11 -9.74
CA ARG A 31 4.90 -0.06 -10.03
C ARG A 31 5.17 -0.23 -11.52
N ASP A 32 6.13 -1.10 -11.83
CA ASP A 32 6.30 -1.58 -13.20
C ASP A 32 5.17 -2.56 -13.56
N GLU A 33 4.92 -2.71 -14.86
CA GLU A 33 3.89 -3.62 -15.37
C GLU A 33 4.13 -5.05 -14.86
N VAL A 34 5.37 -5.52 -14.97
CA VAL A 34 5.77 -6.87 -14.53
C VAL A 34 6.78 -6.79 -13.39
N GLU A 35 6.30 -7.02 -12.16
CA GLU A 35 7.16 -7.15 -10.96
C GLU A 35 7.71 -8.58 -10.85
N LYS A 36 8.72 -8.88 -11.68
CA LYS A 36 9.30 -10.23 -11.83
C LYS A 36 9.80 -10.85 -10.53
N TYR A 37 10.32 -10.04 -9.62
CA TYR A 37 10.87 -10.48 -8.33
C TYR A 37 10.00 -10.05 -7.16
N ASN A 38 10.04 -10.79 -6.05
CA ASN A 38 9.33 -10.37 -4.83
C ASN A 38 9.82 -8.97 -4.39
N ARG A 39 8.91 -8.07 -4.08
CA ARG A 39 9.18 -6.70 -3.59
C ARG A 39 9.08 -6.59 -2.08
N ASN A 40 8.79 -7.69 -1.38
CA ASN A 40 8.82 -7.83 0.07
C ASN A 40 9.07 -9.30 0.45
N GLY A 41 9.22 -9.60 1.74
CA GLY A 41 9.49 -10.96 2.25
C GLY A 41 8.46 -12.00 1.81
N VAL A 42 8.84 -13.28 1.83
CA VAL A 42 7.98 -14.39 1.39
C VAL A 42 7.37 -15.08 2.62
N ASN A 43 6.04 -15.18 2.68
CA ASN A 43 5.32 -15.73 3.83
C ASN A 43 5.13 -17.25 3.73
N ALA A 44 4.99 -17.79 2.52
CA ALA A 44 4.78 -19.21 2.30
C ALA A 44 5.46 -19.70 1.03
N LEU A 45 5.82 -20.97 1.05
CA LEU A 45 6.42 -21.71 -0.06
C LEU A 45 5.61 -22.98 -0.30
N GLN A 46 5.52 -23.40 -1.55
CA GLN A 46 5.04 -24.72 -1.95
C GLN A 46 5.91 -25.22 -3.11
N LEU A 47 6.29 -26.49 -3.08
CA LEU A 47 7.06 -27.12 -4.15
C LEU A 47 6.17 -28.16 -4.83
N ASP A 48 6.03 -28.06 -6.15
CA ASP A 48 5.47 -29.11 -6.98
C ASP A 48 6.63 -29.98 -7.49
N PRO A 49 6.79 -31.22 -6.98
CA PRO A 49 7.86 -32.10 -7.40
C PRO A 49 7.63 -32.70 -8.79
N ALA A 50 6.38 -32.76 -9.29
CA ALA A 50 6.08 -33.33 -10.60
C ALA A 50 6.53 -32.39 -11.72
N LEU A 51 6.29 -31.09 -11.56
CA LEU A 51 6.68 -30.05 -12.53
C LEU A 51 8.00 -29.37 -12.17
N ASN A 52 8.57 -29.70 -11.02
CA ASN A 52 9.72 -29.03 -10.43
C ASN A 52 9.53 -27.49 -10.43
N ARG A 53 8.42 -27.04 -9.83
CA ARG A 53 8.05 -25.63 -9.72
C ARG A 53 7.95 -25.22 -8.27
N LEU A 54 8.59 -24.11 -7.91
CA LEU A 54 8.43 -23.48 -6.60
C LEU A 54 7.42 -22.34 -6.71
N PHE A 55 6.44 -22.33 -5.81
CA PHE A 55 5.50 -21.24 -5.64
C PHE A 55 5.92 -20.41 -4.42
N THR A 56 6.00 -19.09 -4.59
CA THR A 56 6.28 -18.15 -3.49
C THR A 56 5.09 -17.22 -3.29
N ALA A 57 4.55 -17.17 -2.06
CA ALA A 57 3.53 -16.20 -1.68
C ALA A 57 4.20 -14.99 -1.00
N GLY A 58 4.37 -13.91 -1.74
CA GLY A 58 5.03 -12.69 -1.26
C GLY A 58 4.13 -11.84 -0.37
N ARG A 59 4.74 -11.11 0.58
CA ARG A 59 4.10 -10.01 1.33
C ARG A 59 3.72 -8.82 0.45
N ASP A 60 4.23 -8.81 -0.78
CA ASP A 60 3.92 -7.83 -1.82
C ASP A 60 2.60 -8.11 -2.56
N SER A 61 1.75 -8.96 -1.98
CA SER A 61 0.44 -9.43 -2.49
C SER A 61 0.46 -10.24 -3.78
N ILE A 62 1.63 -10.68 -4.24
CA ILE A 62 1.80 -11.42 -5.50
C ILE A 62 2.30 -12.85 -5.20
N ILE A 63 1.65 -13.83 -5.83
CA ILE A 63 2.15 -15.20 -5.91
C ILE A 63 2.98 -15.33 -7.18
N ARG A 64 4.19 -15.91 -7.06
CA ARG A 64 5.08 -16.15 -8.21
C ARG A 64 5.39 -17.64 -8.34
N ILE A 65 5.60 -18.05 -9.59
CA ILE A 65 5.95 -19.42 -9.97
C ILE A 65 7.36 -19.40 -10.53
N TRP A 66 8.22 -20.27 -9.99
CA TRP A 66 9.63 -20.37 -10.37
C TRP A 66 9.90 -21.77 -10.89
N SER A 67 10.50 -21.89 -12.09
CA SER A 67 11.10 -23.16 -12.50
C SER A 67 12.37 -23.37 -11.68
N VAL A 68 12.44 -24.50 -10.97
CA VAL A 68 13.68 -24.88 -10.29
C VAL A 68 14.63 -25.68 -11.21
N ASN A 69 14.24 -25.87 -12.49
CA ASN A 69 15.09 -26.38 -13.59
C ASN A 69 15.44 -25.26 -14.60
N GLN A 70 16.70 -25.19 -15.02
CA GLN A 70 17.13 -24.58 -16.30
C GLN A 70 18.15 -25.52 -16.95
N HIS A 71 18.16 -25.60 -18.28
CA HIS A 71 19.35 -26.11 -18.98
C HIS A 71 20.54 -25.23 -18.57
N LYS A 72 21.65 -25.86 -18.20
CA LYS A 72 22.84 -25.14 -17.72
C LYS A 72 23.74 -24.67 -18.87
N ASP A 73 23.36 -24.98 -20.11
CA ASP A 73 24.07 -24.70 -21.36
C ASP A 73 23.07 -24.56 -22.53
N TYR A 74 23.54 -24.28 -23.75
CA TYR A 74 22.71 -24.08 -24.94
C TYR A 74 21.76 -25.24 -25.22
N VAL A 75 20.47 -24.92 -25.38
CA VAL A 75 19.46 -25.84 -25.92
C VAL A 75 19.68 -25.95 -27.43
N LYS A 76 19.86 -27.18 -27.93
CA LYS A 76 20.18 -27.45 -29.36
C LYS A 76 19.06 -28.14 -30.10
N ALA A 77 18.16 -28.81 -29.39
CA ALA A 77 17.05 -29.54 -30.00
C ALA A 77 15.78 -29.39 -29.18
N LEU A 78 14.67 -29.27 -29.90
CA LEU A 78 13.31 -29.30 -29.37
C LEU A 78 12.53 -30.38 -30.13
N ALA A 79 11.69 -31.12 -29.43
CA ALA A 79 10.72 -32.03 -30.02
C ALA A 79 9.35 -31.77 -29.39
N TYR A 80 8.28 -31.81 -30.19
CA TYR A 80 6.93 -31.60 -29.70
C TYR A 80 6.06 -32.80 -30.07
N ALA A 81 5.51 -33.45 -29.06
CA ALA A 81 4.52 -34.51 -29.17
C ALA A 81 3.13 -33.88 -29.06
N LYS A 82 2.62 -33.41 -30.21
CA LYS A 82 1.33 -32.72 -30.33
C LYS A 82 0.17 -33.50 -29.69
N ASP A 83 0.09 -34.81 -29.95
CA ASP A 83 -1.02 -35.65 -29.48
C ASP A 83 -1.05 -35.87 -27.96
N LYS A 84 0.06 -35.55 -27.27
CA LYS A 84 0.18 -35.62 -25.81
C LYS A 84 0.40 -34.24 -25.19
N GLU A 85 0.42 -33.18 -26.00
CA GLU A 85 0.75 -31.82 -25.57
C GLU A 85 2.01 -31.81 -24.69
N LEU A 86 3.09 -32.43 -25.17
CA LEU A 86 4.38 -32.51 -24.47
C LEU A 86 5.49 -31.94 -25.36
N VAL A 87 6.27 -30.98 -24.86
CA VAL A 87 7.52 -30.53 -25.48
C VAL A 87 8.69 -31.23 -24.78
N ALA A 88 9.70 -31.63 -25.52
CA ALA A 88 10.99 -32.07 -25.00
C ALA A 88 12.06 -31.06 -25.43
N SER A 89 12.96 -30.68 -24.51
CA SER A 89 14.14 -29.88 -24.83
C SER A 89 15.42 -30.63 -24.48
N ALA A 90 16.43 -30.56 -25.35
CA ALA A 90 17.73 -31.19 -25.13
C ALA A 90 18.85 -30.15 -25.30
N GLY A 91 19.81 -30.15 -24.37
CA GLY A 91 20.89 -29.18 -24.29
C GLY A 91 22.29 -29.80 -24.28
N LEU A 92 23.30 -28.96 -24.50
CA LEU A 92 24.73 -29.34 -24.42
C LEU A 92 25.16 -29.73 -23.00
N ASP A 93 24.31 -29.47 -22.00
CA ASP A 93 24.41 -29.96 -20.63
C ASP A 93 24.11 -31.47 -20.49
N ARG A 94 23.90 -32.17 -21.61
CA ARG A 94 23.63 -33.62 -21.72
C ARG A 94 22.33 -34.07 -21.06
N GLN A 95 21.41 -33.14 -20.80
CA GLN A 95 20.11 -33.41 -20.20
C GLN A 95 18.99 -33.26 -21.22
N ILE A 96 17.89 -33.98 -20.99
CA ILE A 96 16.63 -33.83 -21.72
C ILE A 96 15.54 -33.50 -20.71
N PHE A 97 14.85 -32.37 -20.89
CA PHE A 97 13.69 -32.00 -20.09
C PHE A 97 12.41 -32.25 -20.89
N LEU A 98 11.38 -32.74 -20.20
CA LEU A 98 10.03 -32.89 -20.73
C LEU A 98 9.13 -31.83 -20.09
N TRP A 99 8.30 -31.20 -20.91
CA TRP A 99 7.46 -30.06 -20.59
C TRP A 99 6.04 -30.42 -20.99
N ASP A 100 5.15 -30.59 -20.01
CA ASP A 100 3.73 -30.83 -20.26
C ASP A 100 3.04 -29.48 -20.54
N VAL A 101 2.53 -29.34 -21.77
CA VAL A 101 1.81 -28.17 -22.29
C VAL A 101 0.37 -28.16 -21.74
N ASN A 102 -0.21 -29.32 -21.39
CA ASN A 102 -1.52 -29.38 -20.73
C ASN A 102 -1.50 -28.79 -19.33
N THR A 103 -0.35 -28.85 -18.62
CA THR A 103 -0.23 -28.25 -17.28
C THR A 103 -0.14 -26.72 -17.28
N LEU A 104 -0.27 -26.09 -18.46
CA LEU A 104 -0.46 -24.64 -18.64
C LEU A 104 -1.87 -24.28 -19.13
N THR A 105 -2.76 -25.26 -19.36
CA THR A 105 -4.15 -25.04 -19.83
C THR A 105 -5.18 -25.98 -19.19
N ALA A 106 -5.00 -26.34 -17.92
CA ALA A 106 -5.97 -27.13 -17.16
C ALA A 106 -6.57 -26.33 -15.99
N LEU A 107 -7.54 -25.47 -16.29
CA LEU A 107 -8.64 -25.14 -15.39
C LEU A 107 -9.92 -25.31 -16.20
N THR A 108 -10.64 -26.42 -15.99
CA THR A 108 -12.03 -26.52 -16.44
C THR A 108 -12.92 -26.92 -15.29
N ALA A 109 -13.99 -26.15 -15.20
CA ALA A 109 -15.10 -26.22 -14.27
C ALA A 109 -15.76 -27.60 -14.23
N SER A 110 -15.94 -28.14 -13.02
CA SER A 110 -17.13 -28.90 -12.66
C SER A 110 -17.24 -29.01 -11.13
N ASN A 111 -18.45 -28.69 -10.62
CA ASN A 111 -18.95 -28.77 -9.25
C ASN A 111 -18.68 -27.59 -8.31
N ASN A 112 -19.37 -26.49 -8.61
CA ASN A 112 -19.75 -25.47 -7.64
C ASN A 112 -20.89 -25.97 -6.73
N THR A 113 -20.52 -26.53 -5.59
CA THR A 113 -21.15 -26.25 -4.29
C THR A 113 -20.07 -26.37 -3.22
N VAL A 114 -19.38 -25.27 -2.92
CA VAL A 114 -18.57 -25.18 -1.70
C VAL A 114 -19.54 -25.04 -0.54
N THR A 115 -19.82 -26.13 0.17
CA THR A 115 -20.50 -26.05 1.47
C THR A 115 -19.47 -25.61 2.50
N THR A 116 -19.68 -24.45 3.11
CA THR A 116 -18.81 -23.95 4.17
C THR A 116 -19.22 -24.58 5.49
N SER A 117 -18.27 -25.18 6.20
CA SER A 117 -18.43 -25.67 7.58
C SER A 117 -17.39 -24.99 8.45
N SER A 118 -17.78 -24.50 9.64
CA SER A 118 -16.89 -23.77 10.53
C SER A 118 -16.51 -24.61 11.76
N LEU A 119 -15.21 -24.60 12.11
CA LEU A 119 -14.70 -25.25 13.32
C LEU A 119 -14.70 -24.26 14.48
N SER A 120 -15.68 -24.38 15.37
CA SER A 120 -15.80 -23.50 16.53
C SER A 120 -14.81 -23.86 17.65
N GLY A 121 -14.45 -22.88 18.49
CA GLY A 121 -13.82 -23.10 19.79
C GLY A 121 -12.50 -22.36 20.03
N ASN A 122 -11.81 -21.89 18.99
CA ASN A 122 -10.68 -20.98 19.15
C ASN A 122 -11.15 -19.69 19.85
N LYS A 123 -10.41 -19.23 20.87
CA LYS A 123 -10.74 -18.01 21.62
C LYS A 123 -9.96 -16.79 21.18
N ASP A 124 -8.98 -16.98 20.31
CA ASP A 124 -8.01 -15.97 19.91
C ASP A 124 -7.54 -16.23 18.46
N SER A 125 -6.81 -15.29 17.86
CA SER A 125 -6.36 -15.32 16.48
C SER A 125 -5.49 -16.54 16.16
N ILE A 126 -5.82 -17.23 15.07
CA ILE A 126 -5.11 -18.43 14.60
C ILE A 126 -3.93 -18.00 13.73
N TYR A 127 -2.74 -18.54 14.01
CA TYR A 127 -1.50 -18.24 13.28
C TYR A 127 -0.91 -19.46 12.57
N SER A 128 -1.36 -20.67 12.91
CA SER A 128 -0.95 -21.88 12.21
C SER A 128 -2.06 -22.92 12.17
N LEU A 129 -2.04 -23.75 11.12
CA LEU A 129 -3.00 -24.81 10.89
C LEU A 129 -2.26 -25.99 10.24
N ALA A 130 -2.58 -27.20 10.66
CA ALA A 130 -2.09 -28.42 10.03
C ALA A 130 -3.20 -29.47 9.97
N MET A 131 -3.21 -30.25 8.89
CA MET A 131 -4.05 -31.42 8.71
C MET A 131 -3.16 -32.60 8.35
N ASN A 132 -3.50 -33.80 8.82
CA ASN A 132 -2.78 -35.00 8.40
C ASN A 132 -3.17 -35.39 6.97
N GLN A 133 -2.34 -36.22 6.32
CA GLN A 133 -2.55 -36.60 4.93
C GLN A 133 -3.90 -37.33 4.69
N MET A 134 -4.39 -38.06 5.69
CA MET A 134 -5.67 -38.77 5.60
C MET A 134 -6.90 -37.87 5.84
N GLY A 135 -6.69 -36.60 6.23
CA GLY A 135 -7.78 -35.67 6.51
C GLY A 135 -8.67 -36.09 7.68
N THR A 136 -8.12 -36.80 8.67
CA THR A 136 -8.85 -37.29 9.86
C THR A 136 -8.62 -36.41 11.08
N VAL A 137 -7.58 -35.58 11.07
CA VAL A 137 -7.20 -34.71 12.18
C VAL A 137 -6.79 -33.35 11.65
N ILE A 138 -7.35 -32.29 12.25
CA ILE A 138 -6.91 -30.92 12.04
C ILE A 138 -6.51 -30.28 13.37
N VAL A 139 -5.39 -29.56 13.38
CA VAL A 139 -4.84 -28.88 14.56
C VAL A 139 -4.66 -27.40 14.25
N SER A 140 -5.07 -26.53 15.17
CA SER A 140 -4.81 -25.08 15.11
C SER A 140 -3.83 -24.64 16.20
N GLY A 141 -3.02 -23.64 15.86
CA GLY A 141 -2.12 -22.93 16.77
C GLY A 141 -2.44 -21.44 16.75
N SER A 142 -2.46 -20.82 17.93
CA SER A 142 -2.95 -19.45 18.13
C SER A 142 -2.20 -18.73 19.25
N THR A 143 -2.53 -17.45 19.43
CA THR A 143 -2.13 -16.64 20.59
C THR A 143 -2.79 -17.10 21.89
N GLU A 144 -3.76 -18.04 21.85
CA GLU A 144 -4.28 -18.74 23.04
C GLU A 144 -3.21 -19.66 23.66
N LYS A 145 -2.10 -19.93 22.95
CA LYS A 145 -0.97 -20.79 23.40
C LYS A 145 -1.33 -22.27 23.53
N VAL A 146 -2.60 -22.60 23.34
CA VAL A 146 -3.17 -23.95 23.42
C VAL A 146 -3.47 -24.42 22.01
N LEU A 147 -2.99 -25.62 21.67
CA LEU A 147 -3.37 -26.24 20.40
C LEU A 147 -4.75 -26.86 20.56
N ARG A 148 -5.59 -26.70 19.55
CA ARG A 148 -6.93 -27.29 19.50
C ARG A 148 -7.01 -28.26 18.34
N VAL A 149 -7.72 -29.35 18.56
CA VAL A 149 -7.76 -30.48 17.63
C VAL A 149 -9.21 -30.84 17.34
N TRP A 150 -9.52 -31.08 16.07
CA TRP A 150 -10.84 -31.50 15.61
C TRP A 150 -10.76 -32.70 14.66
N ASP A 151 -11.87 -33.41 14.56
CA ASP A 151 -12.18 -34.26 13.41
C ASP A 151 -12.82 -33.36 12.35
N PRO A 152 -12.17 -33.15 11.18
CA PRO A 152 -12.68 -32.25 10.15
C PRO A 152 -13.93 -32.80 9.44
N ARG A 153 -14.21 -34.11 9.51
CA ARG A 153 -15.39 -34.72 8.88
C ARG A 153 -16.66 -34.51 9.69
N THR A 154 -16.55 -34.55 11.02
CA THR A 154 -17.68 -34.34 11.94
C THR A 154 -17.71 -32.94 12.54
N CYS A 155 -16.67 -32.14 12.32
CA CYS A 155 -16.41 -30.87 12.99
C CYS A 155 -16.34 -30.97 14.53
N ALA A 156 -16.20 -32.18 15.08
CA ALA A 156 -16.18 -32.43 16.51
C ALA A 156 -14.85 -32.00 17.13
N LYS A 157 -14.92 -31.37 18.32
CA LYS A 157 -13.73 -31.03 19.12
C LYS A 157 -13.18 -32.31 19.75
N LEU A 158 -11.93 -32.66 19.44
CA LEU A 158 -11.28 -33.86 19.97
C LEU A 158 -10.56 -33.58 21.29
N MET A 159 -9.67 -32.60 21.32
CA MET A 159 -8.84 -32.31 22.51
C MET A 159 -8.25 -30.89 22.50
N LYS A 160 -7.66 -30.52 23.64
CA LYS A 160 -6.85 -29.30 23.80
C LYS A 160 -5.49 -29.68 24.37
N LEU A 161 -4.42 -29.28 23.70
CA LEU A 161 -3.06 -29.57 24.13
C LEU A 161 -2.44 -28.30 24.73
N LYS A 162 -2.28 -28.30 26.05
CA LYS A 162 -1.68 -27.20 26.80
C LYS A 162 -0.20 -27.47 27.03
N GLY A 163 0.63 -26.46 26.87
CA GLY A 163 2.04 -26.54 27.24
C GLY A 163 2.89 -25.38 26.73
N HIS A 164 2.61 -24.85 25.55
CA HIS A 164 3.30 -23.65 25.06
C HIS A 164 2.98 -22.43 25.93
N THR A 165 3.93 -21.50 26.01
CA THR A 165 3.82 -20.27 26.80
C THR A 165 3.67 -19.01 25.95
N ASP A 166 3.67 -19.17 24.62
CA ASP A 166 3.48 -18.09 23.64
C ASP A 166 2.79 -18.61 22.35
N ASN A 167 2.63 -17.72 21.37
CA ASN A 167 1.93 -17.97 20.11
C ASN A 167 2.58 -19.08 19.27
N VAL A 168 1.75 -20.01 18.78
CA VAL A 168 2.16 -21.17 17.98
C VAL A 168 2.04 -20.86 16.48
N LYS A 169 3.19 -20.77 15.80
CA LYS A 169 3.30 -20.33 14.40
C LYS A 169 3.63 -21.44 13.40
N ALA A 170 4.04 -22.62 13.87
CA ALA A 170 4.26 -23.78 13.03
C ALA A 170 3.61 -25.03 13.61
N LEU A 171 2.96 -25.81 12.76
CA LEU A 171 2.36 -27.09 13.08
C LEU A 171 2.63 -28.10 11.97
N LEU A 172 2.91 -29.34 12.36
CA LEU A 172 3.01 -30.49 11.46
C LEU A 172 2.32 -31.68 12.11
N LEU A 173 1.70 -32.52 11.29
CA LEU A 173 1.14 -33.81 11.70
C LEU A 173 1.87 -34.92 10.96
N ASN A 174 2.03 -36.06 11.61
CA ASN A 174 2.44 -37.27 10.91
C ASN A 174 1.28 -37.83 10.06
N ARG A 175 1.60 -38.79 9.19
CA ARG A 175 0.67 -39.31 8.17
C ARG A 175 -0.64 -39.85 8.75
N ASP A 176 -0.55 -40.65 9.82
CA ASP A 176 -1.69 -41.28 10.49
C ASP A 176 -2.44 -40.33 11.45
N GLY A 177 -1.89 -39.14 11.73
CA GLY A 177 -2.49 -38.17 12.66
C GLY A 177 -2.43 -38.61 14.12
N THR A 178 -1.44 -39.43 14.50
CA THR A 178 -1.24 -39.86 15.90
C THR A 178 -0.27 -38.98 16.68
N GLN A 179 0.60 -38.24 15.98
CA GLN A 179 1.58 -37.32 16.56
C GLN A 179 1.57 -35.96 15.88
N CYS A 180 1.86 -34.92 16.66
CA CYS A 180 1.95 -33.54 16.19
C CYS A 180 3.28 -32.91 16.62
N LEU A 181 3.91 -32.15 15.73
CA LEU A 181 5.00 -31.24 16.06
C LEU A 181 4.49 -29.80 16.04
N SER A 182 4.92 -28.99 16.99
CA SER A 182 4.59 -27.58 17.05
C SER A 182 5.78 -26.69 17.38
N GLY A 183 5.88 -25.56 16.70
CA GLY A 183 6.90 -24.53 16.89
C GLY A 183 6.26 -23.23 17.38
N SER A 184 6.80 -22.68 18.45
CA SER A 184 6.21 -21.55 19.16
C SER A 184 7.16 -20.38 19.30
N SER A 185 6.57 -19.20 19.48
CA SER A 185 7.28 -17.95 19.77
C SER A 185 7.99 -17.99 21.14
N ASP A 186 7.71 -18.99 21.98
CA ASP A 186 8.42 -19.28 23.23
C ASP A 186 9.81 -19.94 23.04
N GLY A 187 10.23 -20.14 21.79
CA GLY A 187 11.53 -20.74 21.45
C GLY A 187 11.57 -22.26 21.53
N THR A 188 10.46 -22.91 21.85
CA THR A 188 10.38 -24.37 21.97
C THR A 188 9.72 -25.03 20.77
N ILE A 189 10.22 -26.22 20.45
CA ILE A 189 9.55 -27.20 19.60
C ILE A 189 8.95 -28.27 20.52
N ARG A 190 7.71 -28.67 20.30
CA ARG A 190 7.06 -29.72 21.09
C ARG A 190 6.58 -30.85 20.21
N LEU A 191 6.77 -32.07 20.70
CA LEU A 191 6.18 -33.28 20.14
C LEU A 191 5.02 -33.72 21.04
N TRP A 192 3.87 -33.95 20.44
CA TRP A 192 2.63 -34.32 21.11
C TRP A 192 2.20 -35.71 20.67
N SER A 193 1.75 -36.53 21.62
CA SER A 193 0.96 -37.72 21.31
C SER A 193 -0.51 -37.36 21.40
N LEU A 194 -1.24 -37.53 20.30
CA LEU A 194 -2.68 -37.27 20.25
C LEU A 194 -3.48 -38.38 20.95
N GLY A 195 -3.01 -39.64 20.88
CA GLY A 195 -3.60 -40.74 21.66
C GLY A 195 -3.47 -40.54 23.18
N GLN A 196 -2.31 -40.04 23.66
CA GLN A 196 -2.09 -39.74 25.08
C GLN A 196 -2.54 -38.33 25.48
N GLN A 197 -2.98 -37.51 24.52
CA GLN A 197 -3.42 -36.12 24.69
C GLN A 197 -2.45 -35.24 25.49
N ARG A 198 -1.13 -35.45 25.33
CA ARG A 198 -0.10 -34.73 26.10
C ARG A 198 1.16 -34.47 25.28
N CYS A 199 1.94 -33.50 25.77
CA CYS A 199 3.30 -33.28 25.32
C CYS A 199 4.16 -34.48 25.73
N ILE A 200 4.91 -35.06 24.79
CA ILE A 200 5.82 -36.18 25.04
C ILE A 200 7.30 -35.77 24.97
N ALA A 201 7.63 -34.68 24.26
CA ALA A 201 8.98 -34.09 24.29
C ALA A 201 8.94 -32.58 24.07
N THR A 202 9.97 -31.87 24.55
CA THR A 202 10.17 -30.43 24.34
C THR A 202 11.64 -30.17 24.00
N TYR A 203 11.90 -29.62 22.82
CA TYR A 203 13.24 -29.33 22.31
C TYR A 203 13.50 -27.82 22.38
N ARG A 204 14.64 -27.44 22.95
CA ARG A 204 15.11 -26.04 23.09
C ARG A 204 16.41 -25.87 22.31
N VAL A 205 16.25 -25.66 21.01
CA VAL A 205 17.40 -25.50 20.08
C VAL A 205 17.55 -24.07 19.58
N HIS A 206 16.53 -23.23 19.76
CA HIS A 206 16.51 -21.83 19.33
C HIS A 206 16.59 -20.89 20.54
N ASP A 207 17.27 -19.76 20.34
CA ASP A 207 17.42 -18.70 21.35
C ASP A 207 16.20 -17.75 21.34
N GLU A 208 15.47 -17.72 20.22
CA GLU A 208 14.26 -16.91 20.03
C GLU A 208 13.11 -17.75 19.43
N GLY A 209 11.97 -17.13 19.14
CA GLY A 209 10.76 -17.82 18.68
C GLY A 209 10.92 -18.63 17.38
N VAL A 210 10.37 -19.85 17.38
CA VAL A 210 10.37 -20.79 16.25
C VAL A 210 9.13 -20.58 15.39
N TRP A 211 9.31 -20.31 14.10
CA TRP A 211 8.22 -19.87 13.21
C TRP A 211 7.96 -20.84 12.04
N ALA A 212 8.94 -21.65 11.67
CA ALA A 212 8.84 -22.61 10.59
C ALA A 212 9.32 -23.99 11.05
N LEU A 213 8.59 -25.02 10.65
CA LEU A 213 8.97 -26.41 10.83
C LEU A 213 8.80 -27.18 9.52
N GLN A 214 9.69 -28.14 9.28
CA GLN A 214 9.54 -29.21 8.30
C GLN A 214 9.95 -30.54 8.95
N VAL A 215 9.52 -31.66 8.38
CA VAL A 215 9.86 -33.01 8.90
C VAL A 215 10.08 -33.96 7.73
N ASN A 216 10.99 -34.93 7.90
CA ASN A 216 11.18 -36.01 6.93
C ASN A 216 10.00 -37.00 6.92
N GLU A 217 9.91 -37.84 5.90
CA GLU A 217 8.81 -38.82 5.72
C GLU A 217 8.67 -39.77 6.90
N ALA A 218 9.78 -40.19 7.51
CA ALA A 218 9.79 -41.08 8.67
C ALA A 218 9.31 -40.41 9.98
N PHE A 219 9.07 -39.09 9.99
CA PHE A 219 8.70 -38.32 11.19
C PHE A 219 9.72 -38.47 12.34
N THR A 220 11.02 -38.51 12.02
CA THR A 220 12.11 -38.73 12.98
C THR A 220 13.06 -37.54 13.09
N HIS A 221 13.12 -36.69 12.07
CA HIS A 221 14.01 -35.52 12.03
C HIS A 221 13.18 -34.27 11.76
N VAL A 222 13.24 -33.32 12.67
CA VAL A 222 12.59 -32.02 12.53
C VAL A 222 13.60 -30.99 12.06
N TYR A 223 13.20 -30.21 11.07
CA TYR A 223 13.91 -29.05 10.57
C TYR A 223 13.22 -27.81 11.11
N SER A 224 13.95 -26.93 11.80
CA SER A 224 13.36 -25.79 12.49
C SER A 224 14.12 -24.50 12.19
N GLY A 225 13.36 -23.41 12.08
CA GLY A 225 13.89 -22.06 11.85
C GLY A 225 12.94 -21.01 12.39
N GLY A 226 13.48 -19.85 12.77
CA GLY A 226 12.67 -18.77 13.35
C GLY A 226 13.36 -17.42 13.40
N ARG A 227 13.08 -16.69 14.48
CA ARG A 227 13.49 -15.29 14.65
C ARG A 227 15.01 -15.12 14.78
N ASP A 228 15.67 -16.10 15.40
CA ASP A 228 17.12 -16.16 15.59
C ASP A 228 17.91 -16.46 14.31
N ARG A 229 17.22 -16.68 13.18
CA ARG A 229 17.79 -16.90 11.83
C ARG A 229 18.55 -18.21 11.63
N LYS A 230 18.84 -18.94 12.70
CA LYS A 230 19.50 -20.24 12.65
C LYS A 230 18.51 -21.30 12.14
N ILE A 231 19.02 -22.28 11.42
CA ILE A 231 18.23 -23.41 10.94
C ILE A 231 18.88 -24.69 11.44
N TYR A 232 18.11 -25.52 12.16
CA TYR A 232 18.59 -26.78 12.72
C TYR A 232 17.87 -27.97 12.12
N CYS A 233 18.57 -29.09 12.02
CA CYS A 233 17.98 -30.43 11.93
C CYS A 233 18.20 -31.14 13.26
N THR A 234 17.13 -31.57 13.93
CA THR A 234 17.17 -32.24 15.24
C THR A 234 16.56 -33.64 15.15
N ASP A 235 17.25 -34.65 15.68
CA ASP A 235 16.67 -36.00 15.83
C ASP A 235 15.66 -36.01 16.98
N LEU A 236 14.41 -36.38 16.68
CA LEU A 236 13.33 -36.39 17.67
C LEU A 236 13.50 -37.50 18.71
N ARG A 237 14.32 -38.52 18.43
CA ARG A 237 14.59 -39.64 19.36
C ARG A 237 15.76 -39.33 20.29
N ASN A 238 16.68 -38.48 19.84
CA ASN A 238 17.83 -38.02 20.64
C ASN A 238 18.09 -36.52 20.38
N PRO A 239 17.54 -35.62 21.21
CA PRO A 239 17.66 -34.17 21.07
C PRO A 239 19.09 -33.64 21.04
N ASP A 240 20.05 -34.37 21.63
CA ASP A 240 21.45 -33.97 21.67
C ASP A 240 22.08 -34.07 20.26
N ILE A 241 21.50 -34.87 19.37
CA ILE A 241 21.86 -34.95 17.97
C ILE A 241 21.14 -33.84 17.20
N ARG A 242 21.78 -32.67 17.15
CA ARG A 242 21.36 -31.53 16.34
C ARG A 242 22.47 -31.04 15.42
N VAL A 243 22.11 -30.69 14.19
CA VAL A 243 23.02 -30.11 13.20
C VAL A 243 22.55 -28.71 12.88
N LEU A 244 23.44 -27.72 13.04
CA LEU A 244 23.21 -26.38 12.49
C LEU A 244 23.38 -26.45 10.98
N ILE A 245 22.29 -26.26 10.22
CA ILE A 245 22.34 -26.27 8.76
C ILE A 245 23.01 -25.00 8.26
N CYS A 246 22.50 -23.84 8.69
CA CYS A 246 23.02 -22.53 8.33
C CYS A 246 22.45 -21.45 9.27
N GLU A 247 22.99 -20.24 9.15
CA GLU A 247 22.41 -19.02 9.68
C GLU A 247 22.00 -18.11 8.51
N GLU A 248 20.70 -17.81 8.42
CA GLU A 248 20.17 -16.94 7.38
C GLU A 248 20.47 -15.46 7.62
N LYS A 249 20.43 -14.67 6.55
CA LYS A 249 20.67 -13.21 6.65
C LYS A 249 19.48 -12.43 7.24
N ALA A 250 18.38 -13.11 7.55
CA ALA A 250 17.14 -12.55 8.05
C ALA A 250 16.28 -13.61 8.75
N PRO A 251 15.35 -13.23 9.65
CA PRO A 251 14.45 -14.16 10.32
C PRO A 251 13.70 -15.09 9.36
N VAL A 252 13.69 -16.38 9.67
CA VAL A 252 13.06 -17.43 8.86
C VAL A 252 11.56 -17.42 9.08
N LEU A 253 10.79 -17.32 7.99
CA LEU A 253 9.33 -17.27 8.02
C LEU A 253 8.70 -18.61 7.64
N LYS A 254 9.25 -19.28 6.63
CA LYS A 254 8.77 -20.58 6.14
C LYS A 254 9.91 -21.36 5.53
N MET A 255 9.79 -22.68 5.53
CA MET A 255 10.72 -23.59 4.89
C MET A 255 9.95 -24.68 4.15
N GLU A 256 10.52 -25.22 3.09
CA GLU A 256 9.96 -26.32 2.30
C GLU A 256 11.05 -27.32 1.91
N LEU A 257 10.91 -28.58 2.31
CA LEU A 257 11.89 -29.61 1.99
C LEU A 257 11.80 -30.01 0.52
N ASP A 258 12.95 -30.24 -0.10
CA ASP A 258 13.02 -31.01 -1.34
C ASP A 258 12.78 -32.49 -0.98
N ARG A 259 11.63 -33.05 -1.39
CA ARG A 259 11.22 -34.42 -1.04
C ARG A 259 11.53 -35.44 -2.14
N SER A 260 12.42 -35.10 -3.08
CA SER A 260 12.80 -35.98 -4.20
C SER A 260 13.60 -37.22 -3.79
N ALA A 261 14.20 -37.23 -2.58
CA ALA A 261 14.90 -38.37 -2.02
C ALA A 261 14.75 -38.42 -0.48
N ASP A 262 15.04 -39.58 0.11
CA ASP A 262 15.16 -39.76 1.56
C ASP A 262 16.57 -40.31 1.88
N PRO A 263 17.42 -39.59 2.65
CA PRO A 263 17.15 -38.30 3.31
C PRO A 263 16.90 -37.14 2.32
N PRO A 264 16.14 -36.10 2.71
CA PRO A 264 15.90 -34.93 1.87
C PRO A 264 17.21 -34.29 1.40
N PRO A 265 17.40 -34.04 0.08
CA PRO A 265 18.67 -33.52 -0.44
C PRO A 265 18.87 -32.01 -0.20
N ALA A 266 17.79 -31.25 0.03
CA ALA A 266 17.84 -29.80 0.17
C ALA A 266 16.62 -29.23 0.91
N LEU A 267 16.72 -27.95 1.28
CA LEU A 267 15.71 -27.18 1.99
C LEU A 267 15.59 -25.78 1.36
N TRP A 268 14.39 -25.42 0.90
CA TRP A 268 14.07 -24.05 0.51
C TRP A 268 13.67 -23.22 1.72
N VAL A 269 14.16 -21.99 1.80
CA VAL A 269 14.00 -21.12 2.96
C VAL A 269 13.52 -19.74 2.52
N ALA A 270 12.39 -19.32 3.07
CA ALA A 270 11.82 -17.99 2.95
C ALA A 270 12.04 -17.19 4.24
N THR A 271 12.48 -15.95 4.09
CA THR A 271 12.79 -15.04 5.20
C THR A 271 12.01 -13.72 5.07
N THR A 272 12.26 -12.77 5.97
CA THR A 272 11.75 -11.40 5.81
C THR A 272 12.38 -10.64 4.63
N LYS A 273 13.46 -11.14 4.03
CA LYS A 273 14.00 -10.63 2.76
C LYS A 273 13.23 -11.19 1.58
N SER A 274 13.23 -10.45 0.48
CA SER A 274 12.57 -10.83 -0.78
C SER A 274 13.26 -11.98 -1.53
N SER A 275 14.54 -12.25 -1.26
CA SER A 275 15.28 -13.38 -1.80
C SER A 275 14.89 -14.69 -1.13
N VAL A 276 14.86 -15.79 -1.89
CA VAL A 276 14.60 -17.14 -1.38
C VAL A 276 15.80 -18.03 -1.67
N ASN A 277 16.28 -18.75 -0.67
CA ASN A 277 17.50 -19.54 -0.75
C ASN A 277 17.18 -21.04 -0.72
N LYS A 278 17.93 -21.85 -1.47
CA LYS A 278 17.98 -23.31 -1.36
C LYS A 278 19.28 -23.69 -0.67
N TRP A 279 19.19 -24.45 0.41
CA TRP A 279 20.32 -24.96 1.17
C TRP A 279 20.44 -26.47 0.95
N THR A 280 21.64 -26.95 0.63
CA THR A 280 21.85 -28.40 0.49
C THR A 280 21.90 -29.07 1.86
N LEU A 281 21.35 -30.28 1.94
CA LEU A 281 21.40 -31.13 3.14
C LEU A 281 22.34 -32.33 2.94
N LYS A 282 23.08 -32.36 1.83
CA LYS A 282 24.08 -33.40 1.56
C LYS A 282 25.17 -33.34 2.64
N GLY A 283 25.51 -34.50 3.20
CA GLY A 283 26.54 -34.60 4.24
C GLY A 283 26.02 -34.49 5.68
N ILE A 284 24.70 -34.38 5.90
CA ILE A 284 24.12 -34.34 7.26
C ILE A 284 24.49 -35.58 8.09
N HIS A 285 24.69 -36.73 7.43
CA HIS A 285 25.13 -37.98 8.06
C HIS A 285 26.63 -37.98 8.42
N ASN A 286 27.47 -37.21 7.74
CA ASN A 286 28.90 -37.16 8.00
C ASN A 286 29.20 -36.35 9.27
N PHE A 287 28.39 -35.31 9.54
CA PHE A 287 28.48 -34.52 10.77
C PHE A 287 28.12 -35.32 12.02
N ARG A 288 27.36 -36.40 11.88
CA ARG A 288 27.02 -37.31 12.98
C ARG A 288 28.19 -38.17 13.46
N ALA A 289 29.22 -38.33 12.63
CA ALA A 289 30.33 -39.26 12.89
C ALA A 289 31.57 -38.59 13.51
N SER A 290 31.70 -37.25 13.45
CA SER A 290 32.94 -36.55 13.85
C SER A 290 32.86 -35.76 15.15
N GLY A 291 31.76 -35.85 15.91
CA GLY A 291 31.62 -35.16 17.19
C GLY A 291 31.98 -36.07 18.34
N ASP A 292 33.21 -35.94 18.85
CA ASP A 292 33.56 -36.34 20.21
C ASP A 292 32.51 -35.78 21.19
N TYR A 293 32.26 -36.52 22.25
CA TYR A 293 31.34 -36.20 23.36
C TYR A 293 31.84 -34.99 24.18
N ASP A 294 32.11 -33.85 23.54
CA ASP A 294 32.39 -32.60 24.24
C ASP A 294 31.07 -32.02 24.73
N ASN A 295 30.77 -32.35 25.99
CA ASN A 295 29.75 -31.78 26.86
C ASN A 295 29.94 -30.27 27.12
N ASP A 296 30.81 -29.58 26.37
CA ASP A 296 31.11 -28.18 26.58
C ASP A 296 30.21 -27.31 25.70
N CYS A 297 29.10 -26.87 26.28
CA CYS A 297 28.07 -26.00 25.70
C CYS A 297 28.59 -24.59 25.30
N THR A 298 29.91 -24.39 25.29
CA THR A 298 30.58 -23.10 25.17
C THR A 298 31.12 -22.82 23.76
N ASN A 299 31.30 -23.86 22.92
CA ASN A 299 31.78 -23.69 21.55
C ASN A 299 30.63 -23.62 20.53
N PRO A 300 30.63 -22.63 19.61
CA PRO A 300 29.58 -22.49 18.60
C PRO A 300 29.60 -23.67 17.62
N ILE A 301 28.44 -24.32 17.44
CA ILE A 301 28.27 -25.43 16.49
C ILE A 301 28.55 -24.90 15.08
N PRO A 302 29.54 -25.43 14.35
CA PRO A 302 29.82 -24.99 12.98
C PRO A 302 28.65 -25.35 12.05
N PRO A 303 28.26 -24.45 11.12
CA PRO A 303 27.16 -24.70 10.20
C PRO A 303 27.57 -25.70 9.09
N LEU A 304 26.64 -26.54 8.66
CA LEU A 304 26.80 -27.42 7.51
C LEU A 304 27.06 -26.63 6.22
N CYS A 305 26.36 -25.51 6.05
CA CYS A 305 26.43 -24.66 4.87
C CYS A 305 26.74 -23.20 5.25
N THR A 306 27.68 -22.59 4.53
CA THR A 306 27.99 -21.16 4.65
C THR A 306 27.42 -20.33 3.49
N GLN A 307 27.05 -20.98 2.38
CA GLN A 307 26.43 -20.36 1.22
C GLN A 307 25.30 -21.24 0.68
N PRO A 308 24.24 -20.64 0.09
CA PRO A 308 23.15 -21.39 -0.51
C PRO A 308 23.56 -22.02 -1.84
N ASP A 309 23.00 -23.20 -2.13
CA ASP A 309 23.19 -23.94 -3.40
C ASP A 309 22.48 -23.22 -4.57
N GLN A 310 21.32 -22.62 -4.30
CA GLN A 310 20.57 -21.83 -5.28
C GLN A 310 19.93 -20.60 -4.61
N VAL A 311 19.86 -19.49 -5.36
CA VAL A 311 19.24 -18.24 -4.89
C VAL A 311 18.24 -17.73 -5.92
N ILE A 312 16.99 -17.58 -5.49
CA ILE A 312 15.98 -16.78 -6.21
C ILE A 312 16.17 -15.32 -5.78
N LYS A 313 16.50 -14.46 -6.74
CA LYS A 313 16.73 -13.03 -6.49
C LYS A 313 15.44 -12.36 -6.02
N GLY A 314 15.59 -11.44 -5.06
CA GLY A 314 14.52 -10.56 -4.59
C GLY A 314 14.73 -9.13 -5.11
N GLY A 315 13.63 -8.39 -5.30
CA GLY A 315 13.65 -6.96 -5.57
C GLY A 315 13.75 -6.15 -4.27
N ALA A 316 14.04 -4.85 -4.39
CA ALA A 316 14.12 -3.96 -3.24
C ALA A 316 12.73 -3.54 -2.75
N SER A 317 12.54 -3.52 -1.43
CA SER A 317 11.32 -3.00 -0.80
C SER A 317 11.50 -1.53 -0.46
N ILE A 318 10.48 -0.70 -0.70
CA ILE A 318 10.45 0.66 -0.16
C ILE A 318 10.18 0.59 1.35
N ILE A 319 11.03 1.23 2.15
CA ILE A 319 11.00 1.16 3.62
C ILE A 319 10.84 2.53 4.29
N GLN A 320 11.17 3.62 3.59
CA GLN A 320 10.89 4.98 4.03
C GLN A 320 10.24 5.78 2.90
N CYS A 321 9.38 6.72 3.28
CA CYS A 321 8.65 7.59 2.38
C CYS A 321 8.49 8.96 3.02
N HIS A 322 8.70 10.04 2.26
CA HIS A 322 8.47 11.41 2.67
C HIS A 322 7.65 12.13 1.59
N ILE A 323 6.47 12.62 1.96
CA ILE A 323 5.61 13.42 1.09
C ILE A 323 6.07 14.87 1.16
N LEU A 324 6.47 15.45 0.03
CA LEU A 324 6.92 16.83 -0.02
C LEU A 324 5.75 17.82 0.15
N ASN A 325 6.12 19.08 0.43
CA ASN A 325 5.18 20.15 0.76
C ASN A 325 4.18 20.49 -0.35
N ASP A 326 4.52 20.18 -1.59
CA ASP A 326 3.62 20.37 -2.75
C ASP A 326 2.49 19.32 -2.82
N LYS A 327 2.53 18.29 -1.96
CA LYS A 327 1.59 17.16 -1.96
C LYS A 327 1.42 16.55 -3.35
N ARG A 328 2.49 16.49 -4.12
CA ARG A 328 2.51 15.80 -5.42
C ARG A 328 3.71 14.89 -5.52
N HIS A 329 4.84 15.30 -4.97
CA HIS A 329 6.05 14.52 -5.07
C HIS A 329 6.38 13.79 -3.78
N ILE A 330 6.97 12.61 -3.95
CA ILE A 330 7.43 11.76 -2.85
C ILE A 330 8.91 11.46 -3.04
N LEU A 331 9.66 11.46 -1.94
CA LEU A 331 10.96 10.81 -1.85
C LEU A 331 10.79 9.46 -1.13
N THR A 332 11.44 8.42 -1.63
CA THR A 332 11.48 7.11 -0.95
C THR A 332 12.89 6.62 -0.76
N LYS A 333 13.09 5.73 0.23
CA LYS A 333 14.31 4.95 0.43
C LYS A 333 13.99 3.47 0.45
N ASP A 334 14.74 2.68 -0.31
CA ASP A 334 14.56 1.22 -0.40
C ASP A 334 15.50 0.42 0.52
N THR A 335 15.31 -0.91 0.57
CA THR A 335 16.16 -1.84 1.35
C THR A 335 17.62 -1.89 0.89
N ASN A 336 17.94 -1.37 -0.30
CA ASN A 336 19.30 -1.24 -0.82
C ASN A 336 19.91 0.13 -0.50
N ASN A 337 19.19 0.98 0.25
CA ASN A 337 19.50 2.38 0.54
C ASN A 337 19.52 3.30 -0.70
N ASN A 338 18.86 2.91 -1.79
CA ASN A 338 18.65 3.83 -2.90
C ASN A 338 17.50 4.76 -2.58
N VAL A 339 17.70 6.04 -2.89
CA VAL A 339 16.68 7.08 -2.84
C VAL A 339 16.12 7.30 -4.23
N ALA A 340 14.82 7.48 -4.34
CA ALA A 340 14.14 7.79 -5.60
C ALA A 340 13.07 8.87 -5.39
N TYR A 341 12.82 9.63 -6.45
CA TYR A 341 11.85 10.73 -6.50
C TYR A 341 10.69 10.36 -7.43
N TRP A 342 9.47 10.59 -6.97
CA TRP A 342 8.24 10.08 -7.58
C TRP A 342 7.21 11.20 -7.75
N ASP A 343 6.41 11.11 -8.81
CA ASP A 343 5.24 11.95 -9.04
C ASP A 343 3.99 11.12 -8.75
N VAL A 344 3.30 11.45 -7.66
CA VAL A 344 2.07 10.79 -7.21
C VAL A 344 0.95 11.03 -8.22
N LEU A 345 0.82 12.26 -8.71
CA LEU A 345 -0.26 12.64 -9.61
C LEU A 345 -0.16 11.89 -10.93
N LYS A 346 1.05 11.74 -11.47
CA LYS A 346 1.31 10.98 -12.70
C LYS A 346 1.53 9.47 -12.47
N ALA A 347 1.44 9.02 -11.21
CA ALA A 347 1.65 7.64 -10.80
C ALA A 347 2.96 7.01 -11.35
N CYS A 348 4.06 7.76 -11.32
CA CYS A 348 5.32 7.31 -11.93
C CYS A 348 6.56 7.71 -11.13
N LYS A 349 7.67 6.99 -11.39
CA LYS A 349 8.99 7.41 -10.93
C LYS A 349 9.51 8.52 -11.84
N VAL A 350 10.06 9.58 -11.24
CA VAL A 350 10.66 10.70 -11.99
C VAL A 350 12.16 10.47 -12.14
N GLU A 351 12.86 10.14 -11.07
CA GLU A 351 14.32 9.94 -11.09
C GLU A 351 14.77 8.98 -9.99
N ASP A 352 15.85 8.23 -10.27
CA ASP A 352 16.59 7.44 -9.30
C ASP A 352 17.82 8.24 -8.85
N LEU A 353 17.89 8.56 -7.55
CA LEU A 353 18.98 9.36 -6.97
C LEU A 353 20.14 8.50 -6.47
N GLY A 354 19.96 7.17 -6.43
CA GLY A 354 20.96 6.23 -5.94
C GLY A 354 21.18 6.36 -4.44
N LYS A 355 22.39 6.04 -3.97
CA LYS A 355 22.71 6.00 -2.52
C LYS A 355 23.10 7.38 -2.00
N VAL A 356 22.13 8.27 -1.89
CA VAL A 356 22.27 9.59 -1.24
C VAL A 356 21.69 9.58 0.18
N ASP A 357 22.05 10.58 0.98
CA ASP A 357 21.42 10.76 2.29
C ASP A 357 19.96 11.20 2.15
N PHE A 358 19.05 10.47 2.81
CA PHE A 358 17.61 10.66 2.65
C PHE A 358 17.12 11.96 3.29
N GLU A 359 17.65 12.34 4.45
CA GLU A 359 17.21 13.52 5.19
C GLU A 359 17.80 14.80 4.59
N GLU A 360 19.03 14.75 4.09
CA GLU A 360 19.63 15.86 3.34
C GLU A 360 18.89 16.12 2.03
N GLU A 361 18.48 15.08 1.30
CA GLU A 361 17.74 15.25 0.05
C GLU A 361 16.32 15.80 0.29
N ILE A 362 15.67 15.45 1.40
CA ILE A 362 14.41 16.09 1.84
C ILE A 362 14.62 17.59 2.06
N LYS A 363 15.65 17.97 2.81
CA LYS A 363 15.96 19.39 3.09
C LYS A 363 16.29 20.16 1.81
N LYS A 364 17.07 19.56 0.91
CA LYS A 364 17.45 20.14 -0.39
C LYS A 364 16.23 20.43 -1.28
N ARG A 365 15.18 19.60 -1.18
CA ARG A 365 13.94 19.75 -1.96
C ARG A 365 12.83 20.48 -1.23
N PHE A 366 13.12 21.06 -0.06
CA PHE A 366 12.15 21.85 0.68
C PHE A 366 11.70 23.06 -0.15
N LYS A 367 10.38 23.19 -0.31
CA LYS A 367 9.73 24.37 -0.87
C LYS A 367 8.79 24.94 0.19
N MET A 368 8.85 26.24 0.42
CA MET A 368 7.98 26.93 1.38
C MET A 368 6.59 27.17 0.77
N VAL A 369 5.88 26.09 0.49
CA VAL A 369 4.50 26.06 -0.02
C VAL A 369 3.67 25.17 0.88
N TYR A 370 2.39 25.47 1.07
CA TYR A 370 1.49 24.58 1.78
C TYR A 370 0.34 24.15 0.86
N VAL A 371 0.28 22.85 0.58
CA VAL A 371 -0.87 22.22 -0.06
C VAL A 371 -1.55 21.30 0.96
N PRO A 372 -2.90 21.37 1.12
CA PRO A 372 -3.63 20.44 1.98
C PRO A 372 -3.37 18.98 1.60
N ASN A 373 -3.35 18.10 2.60
CA ASN A 373 -3.24 16.67 2.32
C ASN A 373 -4.49 16.16 1.60
N TRP A 374 -4.31 15.27 0.62
CA TRP A 374 -5.40 14.73 -0.20
C TRP A 374 -5.23 13.25 -0.56
N PHE A 375 -4.19 12.61 -0.02
CA PHE A 375 -3.95 11.18 -0.16
C PHE A 375 -3.18 10.67 1.04
N SER A 376 -3.20 9.35 1.22
CA SER A 376 -2.35 8.64 2.16
C SER A 376 -1.46 7.63 1.43
N VAL A 377 -0.33 7.26 2.04
CA VAL A 377 0.64 6.33 1.48
C VAL A 377 0.81 5.16 2.42
N ASP A 378 0.79 3.94 1.87
CA ASP A 378 1.17 2.73 2.59
C ASP A 378 2.27 1.97 1.85
N LEU A 379 3.16 1.35 2.63
CA LEU A 379 4.32 0.60 2.13
C LEU A 379 4.21 -0.90 2.46
N LYS A 380 3.01 -1.39 2.79
CA LYS A 380 2.83 -2.77 3.33
C LYS A 380 3.30 -3.84 2.35
N THR A 381 3.18 -3.55 1.05
CA THR A 381 3.60 -4.43 -0.04
C THR A 381 5.08 -4.26 -0.43
N GLY A 382 5.78 -3.30 0.15
CA GLY A 382 7.12 -2.88 -0.31
C GLY A 382 7.10 -2.04 -1.60
N MET A 383 5.91 -1.71 -2.12
CA MET A 383 5.67 -0.79 -3.23
C MET A 383 4.84 0.42 -2.73
N LEU A 384 4.89 1.53 -3.46
CA LEU A 384 4.09 2.71 -3.16
C LEU A 384 2.62 2.43 -3.47
N THR A 385 1.80 2.32 -2.42
CA THR A 385 0.35 2.25 -2.53
C THR A 385 -0.23 3.57 -2.06
N ILE A 386 -0.96 4.25 -2.94
CA ILE A 386 -1.59 5.54 -2.66
C ILE A 386 -3.08 5.30 -2.46
N THR A 387 -3.67 5.91 -1.44
CA THR A 387 -5.09 5.77 -1.11
C THR A 387 -5.75 7.13 -1.02
N LEU A 388 -6.89 7.25 -1.70
CA LEU A 388 -7.79 8.39 -1.74
C LEU A 388 -9.03 8.09 -0.91
N ASP A 389 -9.41 9.03 -0.08
CA ASP A 389 -10.57 8.95 0.80
C ASP A 389 -11.48 10.16 0.59
N GLU A 390 -12.80 9.97 0.71
CA GLU A 390 -13.80 11.03 0.51
C GLU A 390 -13.53 12.28 1.37
N SER A 391 -13.00 12.10 2.58
CA SER A 391 -12.83 13.19 3.54
C SER A 391 -11.80 14.25 3.14
N ASP A 392 -10.74 13.87 2.40
CA ASP A 392 -9.63 14.76 2.07
C ASP A 392 -9.21 14.74 0.59
N CYS A 393 -9.68 13.79 -0.23
CA CYS A 393 -9.31 13.66 -1.65
C CYS A 393 -9.44 14.97 -2.44
N PHE A 394 -10.44 15.79 -2.12
CA PHE A 394 -10.72 17.04 -2.83
C PHE A 394 -10.21 18.30 -2.12
N ALA A 395 -9.40 18.17 -1.06
CA ALA A 395 -8.92 19.32 -0.29
C ALA A 395 -7.86 20.15 -1.03
N ALA A 396 -7.12 19.55 -1.96
CA ALA A 396 -5.98 20.18 -2.63
C ALA A 396 -6.34 20.86 -3.95
N TRP A 397 -6.60 22.16 -3.87
CA TRP A 397 -6.64 23.03 -5.05
C TRP A 397 -5.28 23.71 -5.27
N VAL A 398 -4.82 23.76 -6.52
CA VAL A 398 -3.58 24.42 -6.92
C VAL A 398 -3.78 25.15 -8.25
N SER A 399 -2.91 26.09 -8.58
CA SER A 399 -2.90 26.66 -9.92
C SER A 399 -2.31 25.66 -10.93
N ALA A 400 -2.71 25.76 -12.19
CA ALA A 400 -2.12 24.95 -13.26
C ALA A 400 -0.62 25.20 -13.38
N LYS A 401 -0.20 26.47 -13.29
CA LYS A 401 1.21 26.86 -13.36
C LYS A 401 2.05 26.30 -12.22
N ASP A 402 1.57 26.35 -10.98
CA ASP A 402 2.28 25.78 -9.82
C ASP A 402 2.32 24.25 -9.86
N ALA A 403 1.31 23.64 -10.49
CA ALA A 403 1.31 22.22 -10.84
C ALA A 403 2.19 21.91 -12.07
N GLY A 404 2.89 22.87 -12.66
CA GLY A 404 3.76 22.65 -13.82
C GLY A 404 3.00 22.24 -15.09
N PHE A 405 1.74 22.64 -15.22
CA PHE A 405 0.96 22.55 -16.44
C PHE A 405 0.85 23.94 -17.08
N SER A 406 1.10 24.00 -18.39
CA SER A 406 1.02 25.25 -19.17
C SER A 406 -0.22 25.24 -20.06
N SER A 407 -0.97 26.33 -20.06
CA SER A 407 -2.08 26.57 -20.98
C SER A 407 -1.59 27.38 -22.20
N PRO A 408 -2.07 27.07 -23.43
CA PRO A 408 -1.68 27.83 -24.62
C PRO A 408 -2.21 29.27 -24.63
N ASP A 409 -3.30 29.54 -23.91
CA ASP A 409 -4.00 30.84 -23.85
C ASP A 409 -3.46 31.76 -22.74
N GLY A 410 -2.45 31.31 -21.98
CA GLY A 410 -1.91 32.05 -20.85
C GLY A 410 -2.82 32.08 -19.61
N SER A 411 -3.95 31.37 -19.63
CA SER A 411 -4.85 31.26 -18.48
C SER A 411 -4.25 30.37 -17.38
N ASP A 412 -4.51 30.67 -16.11
CA ASP A 412 -4.01 29.86 -14.99
C ASP A 412 -5.18 29.26 -14.19
N PRO A 413 -5.88 28.24 -14.74
CA PRO A 413 -7.04 27.66 -14.09
C PRO A 413 -6.65 26.98 -12.78
N LYS A 414 -7.59 26.98 -11.84
CA LYS A 414 -7.43 26.27 -10.57
C LYS A 414 -7.83 24.81 -10.77
N LEU A 415 -6.94 23.91 -10.35
CA LEU A 415 -7.03 22.47 -10.54
C LEU A 415 -7.20 21.78 -9.20
N ASN A 416 -8.07 20.77 -9.14
CA ASN A 416 -8.20 19.89 -7.99
C ASN A 416 -7.40 18.61 -8.22
N LEU A 417 -6.36 18.38 -7.42
CA LEU A 417 -5.41 17.27 -7.66
C LEU A 417 -6.08 15.90 -7.57
N GLY A 418 -6.90 15.66 -6.54
CA GLY A 418 -7.62 14.39 -6.38
C GLY A 418 -8.63 14.15 -7.50
N GLY A 419 -9.38 15.19 -7.89
CA GLY A 419 -10.32 15.08 -9.00
C GLY A 419 -9.65 14.73 -10.34
N LEU A 420 -8.55 15.40 -10.67
CA LEU A 420 -7.77 15.08 -11.88
C LEU A 420 -7.23 13.65 -11.85
N LEU A 421 -6.76 13.18 -10.68
CA LEU A 421 -6.24 11.83 -10.53
C LEU A 421 -7.32 10.77 -10.73
N LEU A 422 -8.51 10.94 -10.13
CA LEU A 422 -9.63 10.00 -10.33
C LEU A 422 -10.03 9.89 -11.80
N GLN A 423 -10.08 11.02 -12.51
CA GLN A 423 -10.36 11.05 -13.94
C GLN A 423 -9.29 10.33 -14.77
N ALA A 424 -8.01 10.41 -14.38
CA ALA A 424 -6.94 9.64 -15.04
C ALA A 424 -7.02 8.14 -14.72
N LEU A 425 -7.30 7.76 -13.47
CA LEU A 425 -7.42 6.36 -13.06
C LEU A 425 -8.58 5.64 -13.77
N LEU A 426 -9.67 6.36 -14.04
CA LEU A 426 -10.87 5.85 -14.73
C LEU A 426 -10.97 6.33 -16.18
N GLU A 427 -9.85 6.74 -16.78
CA GLU A 427 -9.81 7.29 -18.15
C GLU A 427 -10.36 6.32 -19.20
N TYR A 428 -10.28 5.01 -18.98
CA TYR A 428 -10.77 4.00 -19.93
C TYR A 428 -12.20 3.52 -19.63
N TRP A 429 -12.83 4.02 -18.56
CA TRP A 429 -14.20 3.64 -18.22
C TRP A 429 -15.19 4.43 -19.10
N PRO A 430 -15.98 3.77 -19.98
CA PRO A 430 -16.80 4.46 -20.98
C PRO A 430 -17.84 5.42 -20.37
N ARG A 431 -18.31 5.13 -19.15
CA ARG A 431 -19.27 6.01 -18.46
C ARG A 431 -18.70 7.40 -18.16
N THR A 432 -17.38 7.55 -18.09
CA THR A 432 -16.72 8.86 -17.84
C THR A 432 -16.59 9.73 -19.08
N HIS A 433 -16.91 9.17 -20.26
CA HIS A 433 -16.81 9.80 -21.57
C HIS A 433 -18.12 10.47 -22.00
N ILE A 434 -19.22 10.20 -21.31
CA ILE A 434 -20.53 10.77 -21.65
C ILE A 434 -20.55 12.21 -21.16
N ASN A 435 -20.84 13.15 -22.06
CA ASN A 435 -21.05 14.55 -21.69
C ASN A 435 -22.50 14.72 -21.22
N PRO A 436 -22.78 15.27 -20.03
CA PRO A 436 -24.15 15.44 -19.54
C PRO A 436 -25.05 16.27 -20.46
N MET A 437 -24.46 17.13 -21.30
CA MET A 437 -25.21 17.94 -22.28
C MET A 437 -25.62 17.16 -23.53
N ASP A 438 -24.98 16.02 -23.82
CA ASP A 438 -25.30 15.21 -25.00
C ASP A 438 -26.60 14.38 -24.80
N GLU A 439 -27.10 14.22 -23.57
CA GLU A 439 -28.38 13.53 -23.31
C GLU A 439 -29.60 14.43 -23.61
N GLU A 440 -29.52 15.75 -23.41
CA GLU A 440 -30.64 16.67 -23.71
C GLU A 440 -30.74 16.99 -25.22
N GLU A 441 -29.63 16.99 -25.98
CA GLU A 441 -29.65 17.25 -27.42
C GLU A 441 -30.05 16.02 -28.27
N ASN A 442 -29.82 14.80 -27.76
CA ASN A 442 -30.13 13.57 -28.49
C ASN A 442 -31.63 13.25 -28.57
N GLU A 443 -32.50 13.94 -27.83
CA GLU A 443 -33.96 13.84 -28.04
C GLU A 443 -34.48 14.78 -29.13
N ILE A 444 -33.68 15.73 -29.65
CA ILE A 444 -34.19 16.79 -30.55
C ILE A 444 -33.62 16.73 -31.99
N ASN A 445 -32.44 16.16 -32.24
CA ASN A 445 -31.81 16.26 -33.57
C ASN A 445 -31.59 14.93 -34.29
N HIS A 446 -32.66 14.37 -34.85
CA HIS A 446 -32.60 13.33 -35.90
C HIS A 446 -32.63 13.91 -37.32
N VAL A 447 -31.89 14.99 -37.65
CA VAL A 447 -31.56 15.30 -39.06
C VAL A 447 -30.26 16.10 -39.16
N ASN A 448 -29.20 15.42 -39.65
CA ASN A 448 -27.99 15.89 -40.35
C ASN A 448 -26.69 15.43 -39.71
N GLY A 449 -25.94 14.65 -40.50
CA GLY A 449 -24.63 14.15 -40.16
C GLY A 449 -23.54 15.23 -40.17
N GLU A 450 -22.44 14.85 -39.52
CA GLU A 450 -21.18 15.58 -39.36
C GLU A 450 -21.11 16.59 -38.20
N GLN A 451 -21.09 16.05 -36.97
CA GLN A 451 -20.40 16.68 -35.85
C GLN A 451 -19.62 15.60 -35.08
N GLU A 452 -18.32 15.47 -35.34
CA GLU A 452 -17.40 14.79 -34.43
C GLU A 452 -17.25 15.65 -33.17
N ASN A 453 -18.20 15.54 -32.23
CA ASN A 453 -18.05 16.11 -30.90
C ASN A 453 -16.87 15.39 -30.22
N ARG A 454 -15.77 16.12 -30.00
CA ARG A 454 -14.57 15.63 -29.29
C ARG A 454 -14.95 15.28 -27.85
N VAL A 455 -15.33 14.04 -27.62
CA VAL A 455 -15.49 13.47 -26.29
C VAL A 455 -14.18 13.63 -25.51
N GLN A 456 -14.21 14.44 -24.44
CA GLN A 456 -13.01 14.72 -23.64
C GLN A 456 -12.67 13.48 -22.80
N LYS A 457 -11.75 12.68 -23.32
CA LYS A 457 -11.21 11.51 -22.64
C LYS A 457 -10.21 11.92 -21.55
N GLY A 458 -10.39 11.40 -20.34
CA GLY A 458 -9.50 11.67 -19.21
C GLY A 458 -9.63 13.10 -18.65
N ASN A 459 -8.54 13.63 -18.11
CA ASN A 459 -8.53 14.94 -17.44
C ASN A 459 -7.95 16.09 -18.28
N GLY A 460 -7.33 15.79 -19.43
CA GLY A 460 -6.73 16.78 -20.34
C GLY A 460 -5.34 17.30 -19.97
N TYR A 461 -4.77 16.92 -18.82
CA TYR A 461 -3.45 17.38 -18.33
C TYR A 461 -2.40 16.27 -18.28
N PHE A 462 -2.77 15.08 -17.86
CA PHE A 462 -1.86 13.94 -17.75
C PHE A 462 -2.61 12.60 -17.81
N GLN A 463 -1.86 11.54 -18.06
CA GLN A 463 -2.32 10.16 -17.97
C GLN A 463 -1.53 9.42 -16.89
N VAL A 464 -2.15 8.42 -16.29
CA VAL A 464 -1.46 7.42 -15.46
C VAL A 464 -1.00 6.25 -16.34
N PRO A 465 0.06 5.51 -15.97
CA PRO A 465 0.46 4.32 -16.71
C PRO A 465 -0.71 3.34 -16.85
N PRO A 466 -1.04 2.82 -18.05
CA PRO A 466 -2.25 2.02 -18.25
C PRO A 466 -2.26 0.69 -17.48
N HIS A 467 -1.08 0.19 -17.09
CA HIS A 467 -0.91 -1.00 -16.23
C HIS A 467 -1.06 -0.71 -14.73
N THR A 468 -1.37 0.52 -14.34
CA THR A 468 -1.57 0.91 -12.93
C THR A 468 -2.76 0.14 -12.35
N PRO A 469 -2.57 -0.66 -11.28
CA PRO A 469 -3.70 -1.31 -10.63
C PRO A 469 -4.55 -0.29 -9.89
N VAL A 470 -5.86 -0.33 -10.10
CA VAL A 470 -6.88 0.45 -9.37
C VAL A 470 -7.65 -0.50 -8.47
N ILE A 471 -7.86 -0.11 -7.23
CA ILE A 471 -8.45 -0.94 -6.17
C ILE A 471 -9.55 -0.15 -5.47
N PHE A 472 -10.76 -0.68 -5.47
CA PHE A 472 -11.88 -0.18 -4.70
C PHE A 472 -12.04 -1.01 -3.43
N GLY A 473 -12.19 -0.36 -2.29
CA GLY A 473 -12.28 -1.06 -1.00
C GLY A 473 -13.02 -0.28 0.06
N GLU A 474 -13.26 -0.93 1.19
CA GLU A 474 -13.72 -0.31 2.42
C GLU A 474 -12.51 0.06 3.29
N ALA A 475 -12.59 1.17 4.04
CA ALA A 475 -11.55 1.60 4.97
C ALA A 475 -11.19 0.52 6.03
N GLY A 476 -12.12 -0.41 6.31
CA GLY A 476 -11.90 -1.59 7.16
C GLY A 476 -11.00 -2.67 6.55
N GLY A 477 -10.54 -2.51 5.30
CA GLY A 477 -9.58 -3.38 4.64
C GLY A 477 -10.18 -4.42 3.68
N ARG A 478 -11.50 -4.44 3.50
CA ARG A 478 -12.15 -5.31 2.51
C ARG A 478 -11.98 -4.72 1.11
N THR A 479 -11.32 -5.46 0.21
CA THR A 479 -11.32 -5.13 -1.22
C THR A 479 -12.65 -5.54 -1.86
N LEU A 480 -13.22 -4.63 -2.65
CA LEU A 480 -14.47 -4.83 -3.39
C LEU A 480 -14.18 -5.22 -4.82
N PHE A 481 -13.29 -4.48 -5.48
CA PHE A 481 -12.93 -4.71 -6.88
C PHE A 481 -11.51 -4.23 -7.17
N ARG A 482 -10.83 -4.92 -8.08
CA ARG A 482 -9.47 -4.60 -8.53
C ARG A 482 -9.34 -4.87 -10.02
N LEU A 483 -8.81 -3.90 -10.74
CA LEU A 483 -8.54 -3.98 -12.18
C LEU A 483 -7.25 -3.20 -12.54
N LEU A 484 -6.77 -3.31 -13.78
CA LEU A 484 -5.81 -2.35 -14.31
C LEU A 484 -6.55 -1.17 -14.95
N CYS A 485 -5.96 0.01 -14.91
CA CYS A 485 -6.54 1.23 -15.49
C CYS A 485 -7.05 1.02 -16.93
N ARG A 486 -6.26 0.36 -17.80
CA ARG A 486 -6.64 0.07 -19.20
C ARG A 486 -7.80 -0.90 -19.38
N ASP A 487 -8.08 -1.74 -18.39
CA ASP A 487 -9.10 -2.79 -18.49
C ASP A 487 -10.51 -2.24 -18.21
N SER A 488 -10.63 -0.99 -17.74
CA SER A 488 -11.90 -0.34 -17.39
C SER A 488 -12.92 -0.25 -18.54
N GLY A 489 -12.49 -0.48 -19.78
CA GLY A 489 -13.34 -0.49 -20.97
C GLY A 489 -14.03 -1.82 -21.27
N GLY A 490 -13.65 -2.92 -20.61
CA GLY A 490 -14.27 -4.22 -20.81
C GLY A 490 -15.72 -4.25 -20.29
N GLU A 491 -16.59 -5.04 -20.92
CA GLU A 491 -18.02 -5.10 -20.56
C GLU A 491 -18.22 -5.58 -19.10
N THR A 492 -17.47 -6.61 -18.70
CA THR A 492 -17.55 -7.17 -17.34
C THR A 492 -16.97 -6.19 -16.32
N GLU A 493 -15.82 -5.60 -16.62
CA GLU A 493 -15.16 -4.60 -15.76
C GLU A 493 -16.04 -3.36 -15.60
N SER A 494 -16.64 -2.86 -16.68
CA SER A 494 -17.55 -1.71 -16.65
C SER A 494 -18.81 -2.00 -15.82
N MET A 495 -19.39 -3.20 -15.93
CA MET A 495 -20.48 -3.65 -15.06
C MET A 495 -20.07 -3.63 -13.58
N LEU A 496 -18.91 -4.20 -13.25
CA LEU A 496 -18.40 -4.20 -11.88
C LEU A 496 -18.06 -2.80 -11.37
N LEU A 497 -17.54 -1.91 -12.23
CA LEU A 497 -17.33 -0.49 -11.89
C LEU A 497 -18.65 0.20 -11.54
N ASN A 498 -19.72 -0.04 -12.31
CA ASN A 498 -21.05 0.51 -12.01
C ASN A 498 -21.58 0.08 -10.63
N GLU A 499 -21.22 -1.12 -10.16
CA GLU A 499 -21.64 -1.64 -8.85
C GLU A 499 -20.74 -1.20 -7.69
N THR A 500 -19.46 -0.88 -7.95
CA THR A 500 -18.44 -0.74 -6.90
C THR A 500 -17.85 0.66 -6.76
N VAL A 501 -17.89 1.49 -7.80
CA VAL A 501 -17.39 2.87 -7.72
C VAL A 501 -18.33 3.69 -6.84
N PRO A 502 -17.82 4.32 -5.76
CA PRO A 502 -18.66 5.08 -4.84
C PRO A 502 -19.12 6.40 -5.44
N GLN A 503 -20.26 6.91 -4.96
CA GLN A 503 -20.91 8.11 -5.50
C GLN A 503 -19.99 9.34 -5.54
N TRP A 504 -19.19 9.57 -4.48
CA TRP A 504 -18.26 10.70 -4.44
C TRP A 504 -17.20 10.70 -5.56
N VAL A 505 -16.92 9.54 -6.15
CA VAL A 505 -16.05 9.41 -7.34
C VAL A 505 -16.86 9.65 -8.61
N ILE A 506 -18.08 9.12 -8.69
CA ILE A 506 -19.01 9.33 -9.82
C ILE A 506 -19.27 10.82 -10.03
N ASP A 507 -19.52 11.55 -8.94
CA ASP A 507 -19.79 13.00 -8.97
C ASP A 507 -18.70 13.76 -9.73
N ILE A 508 -17.43 13.36 -9.60
CA ILE A 508 -16.29 14.04 -10.25
C ILE A 508 -15.94 13.46 -11.62
N THR A 509 -16.05 12.14 -11.78
CA THR A 509 -15.54 11.43 -12.96
C THR A 509 -16.57 11.28 -14.07
N VAL A 510 -17.85 11.11 -13.71
CA VAL A 510 -18.99 10.98 -14.63
C VAL A 510 -19.73 12.31 -14.71
N ASP A 511 -20.22 12.82 -13.58
CA ASP A 511 -21.09 14.01 -13.57
C ASP A 511 -20.31 15.32 -13.74
N LYS A 512 -18.97 15.26 -13.64
CA LYS A 512 -18.04 16.41 -13.72
C LYS A 512 -18.38 17.56 -12.75
N ASN A 513 -19.03 17.24 -11.63
CA ASN A 513 -19.41 18.18 -10.57
C ASN A 513 -18.20 18.56 -9.72
N MET A 514 -17.40 19.52 -10.18
CA MET A 514 -16.18 19.91 -9.49
C MET A 514 -16.45 20.39 -8.04
N PRO A 515 -15.58 20.02 -7.07
CA PRO A 515 -15.74 20.42 -5.68
C PRO A 515 -15.74 21.94 -5.49
N LYS A 516 -16.29 22.43 -4.38
CA LYS A 516 -16.24 23.86 -4.06
C LYS A 516 -14.83 24.25 -3.57
N PHE A 517 -14.43 25.49 -3.86
CA PHE A 517 -13.19 26.05 -3.34
C PHE A 517 -13.21 26.20 -1.82
N ASN A 518 -12.07 25.94 -1.20
CA ASN A 518 -11.85 26.19 0.21
C ASN A 518 -11.65 27.69 0.46
N LYS A 519 -12.18 28.17 1.58
CA LYS A 519 -12.02 29.57 2.01
C LYS A 519 -11.34 29.65 3.37
N ILE A 520 -10.51 30.68 3.54
CA ILE A 520 -9.87 31.01 4.82
C ILE A 520 -10.48 32.31 5.35
N PRO A 521 -11.08 32.30 6.56
CA PRO A 521 -11.39 33.52 7.27
C PRO A 521 -10.10 34.13 7.83
N PHE A 522 -9.97 35.46 7.69
CA PHE A 522 -8.83 36.20 8.21
C PHE A 522 -9.24 37.61 8.66
N TYR A 523 -8.42 38.21 9.52
CA TYR A 523 -8.52 39.59 9.94
C TYR A 523 -7.50 40.45 9.22
N LEU A 524 -7.90 41.66 8.85
CA LEU A 524 -7.04 42.66 8.25
C LEU A 524 -7.01 43.91 9.12
N GLN A 525 -5.82 44.34 9.54
CA GLN A 525 -5.66 45.41 10.54
C GLN A 525 -4.50 46.35 10.18
N PRO A 526 -4.54 47.64 10.54
CA PRO A 526 -3.37 48.50 10.41
C PRO A 526 -2.25 48.03 11.35
N HIS A 527 -1.01 48.04 10.87
CA HIS A 527 0.16 47.80 11.71
C HIS A 527 0.35 48.96 12.70
N SER A 528 0.89 48.69 13.89
CA SER A 528 1.09 49.72 14.94
C SER A 528 1.92 50.92 14.47
N SER A 529 2.81 50.73 13.50
CA SER A 529 3.65 51.77 12.90
C SER A 529 2.97 52.61 11.82
N SER A 530 1.73 52.32 11.41
CA SER A 530 1.07 53.02 10.29
C SER A 530 0.48 54.38 10.67
N GLY A 531 0.45 54.72 11.97
CA GLY A 531 -0.13 55.98 12.45
C GLY A 531 -1.66 56.08 12.34
N ALA A 532 -2.34 55.06 11.81
CA ALA A 532 -3.78 55.04 11.63
C ALA A 532 -4.51 54.87 12.98
N LYS A 533 -5.43 55.80 13.29
CA LYS A 533 -6.31 55.70 14.47
C LYS A 533 -7.27 54.54 14.28
N THR A 534 -7.21 53.56 15.18
CA THR A 534 -8.06 52.35 15.29
C THR A 534 -9.29 52.34 14.38
N LEU A 535 -9.11 51.83 13.16
CA LEU A 535 -10.20 51.43 12.28
C LEU A 535 -10.66 50.01 12.60
N LYS A 536 -11.91 49.74 12.23
CA LYS A 536 -12.67 48.52 12.50
C LYS A 536 -11.85 47.27 12.14
N LYS A 537 -11.87 46.28 13.04
CA LYS A 537 -11.31 44.95 12.77
C LYS A 537 -12.17 44.28 11.69
N ASP A 538 -11.73 44.33 10.45
CA ASP A 538 -12.46 43.72 9.34
C ASP A 538 -12.15 42.22 9.28
N ARG A 539 -13.19 41.41 9.45
CA ARG A 539 -13.14 39.96 9.25
C ARG A 539 -13.50 39.67 7.80
N LEU A 540 -12.52 39.25 7.02
CA LEU A 540 -12.67 38.91 5.61
C LEU A 540 -12.62 37.39 5.42
N SER A 541 -13.05 36.93 4.25
CA SER A 541 -12.96 35.53 3.85
C SER A 541 -12.67 35.46 2.36
N ALA A 542 -11.62 34.73 1.99
CA ALA A 542 -11.18 34.58 0.60
C ALA A 542 -10.80 33.12 0.32
N SER A 543 -10.54 32.80 -0.94
CA SER A 543 -9.96 31.49 -1.30
C SER A 543 -8.67 31.25 -0.51
N ASP A 544 -8.44 30.01 -0.10
CA ASP A 544 -7.20 29.58 0.54
C ASP A 544 -5.96 29.79 -0.34
N MET A 545 -6.14 29.75 -1.66
CA MET A 545 -5.12 30.01 -2.70
C MET A 545 -4.94 31.50 -3.04
N LEU A 546 -5.65 32.42 -2.39
CA LEU A 546 -5.51 33.84 -2.70
C LEU A 546 -4.07 34.29 -2.39
N GLN A 547 -3.41 34.92 -3.35
CA GLN A 547 -2.07 35.47 -3.17
C GLN A 547 -2.09 36.71 -2.27
N VAL A 548 -1.01 36.91 -1.51
CA VAL A 548 -0.79 38.08 -0.66
C VAL A 548 -0.90 39.38 -1.47
N ARG A 549 -0.39 39.41 -2.71
CA ARG A 549 -0.52 40.56 -3.61
C ARG A 549 -1.96 41.04 -3.79
N LYS A 550 -2.92 40.12 -3.95
CA LYS A 550 -4.34 40.49 -4.09
C LYS A 550 -4.93 41.11 -2.81
N VAL A 551 -4.38 40.78 -1.64
CA VAL A 551 -4.75 41.47 -0.39
C VAL A 551 -4.11 42.87 -0.33
N MET A 552 -2.89 43.04 -0.86
CA MET A 552 -2.23 44.34 -0.95
C MET A 552 -2.98 45.28 -1.90
N GLU A 553 -3.41 44.79 -3.07
CA GLU A 553 -4.27 45.51 -4.01
C GLU A 553 -5.57 45.97 -3.32
N HIS A 554 -6.21 45.08 -2.56
CA HIS A 554 -7.41 45.42 -1.78
C HIS A 554 -7.15 46.55 -0.77
N VAL A 555 -6.03 46.50 -0.03
CA VAL A 555 -5.65 47.58 0.89
C VAL A 555 -5.41 48.89 0.15
N TYR A 556 -4.67 48.84 -0.96
CA TYR A 556 -4.34 50.02 -1.76
C TYR A 556 -5.59 50.72 -2.29
N GLU A 557 -6.50 49.97 -2.92
CA GLU A 557 -7.72 50.51 -3.51
C GLU A 557 -8.77 50.93 -2.48
N LYS A 558 -9.04 50.06 -1.49
CA LYS A 558 -10.22 50.20 -0.63
C LYS A 558 -9.96 50.86 0.71
N ILE A 559 -8.70 50.90 1.15
CA ILE A 559 -8.36 51.41 2.48
C ILE A 559 -7.57 52.71 2.37
N ILE A 560 -6.52 52.76 1.54
CA ILE A 560 -5.60 53.91 1.50
C ILE A 560 -6.00 54.95 0.45
N ASN A 561 -6.45 54.56 -0.74
CA ASN A 561 -6.85 55.54 -1.77
C ASN A 561 -8.19 56.23 -1.47
N LEU A 562 -9.07 55.63 -0.67
CA LEU A 562 -10.32 56.26 -0.22
C LEU A 562 -10.08 57.44 0.74
N ASP A 563 -8.99 57.43 1.52
CA ASP A 563 -8.64 58.57 2.37
C ASP A 563 -8.15 59.77 1.53
N ASN A 564 -7.52 59.55 0.37
CA ASN A 564 -7.02 60.61 -0.51
C ASN A 564 -8.09 61.24 -1.42
N GLU A 565 -9.12 60.51 -1.88
CA GLU A 565 -10.20 61.09 -2.70
C GLU A 565 -11.13 62.03 -1.93
N SER A 566 -11.05 62.06 -0.60
CA SER A 566 -11.76 63.07 0.21
C SER A 566 -11.18 64.49 0.11
N GLN A 567 -10.11 64.70 -0.68
CA GLN A 567 -9.47 66.01 -0.88
C GLN A 567 -9.23 66.46 -2.34
N THR A 568 -9.95 65.97 -3.34
CA THR A 568 -9.98 66.66 -4.65
C THR A 568 -11.29 66.42 -5.41
N THR A 569 -12.08 67.46 -5.56
CA THR A 569 -13.23 67.52 -6.46
C THR A 569 -12.81 67.72 -7.92
N SER A 570 -13.60 67.12 -8.81
CA SER A 570 -13.76 67.40 -10.25
C SER A 570 -12.64 66.94 -11.20
N SER A 571 -12.90 65.98 -12.07
CA SER A 571 -13.51 66.15 -13.40
C SER A 571 -13.36 64.87 -14.24
N SER A 572 -14.37 64.64 -15.06
CA SER A 572 -14.57 63.51 -15.98
C SER A 572 -13.60 63.50 -17.17
N ASN A 573 -13.18 62.31 -17.64
CA ASN A 573 -13.39 61.91 -19.04
C ASN A 573 -13.03 60.44 -19.34
N ASN A 574 -13.80 59.89 -20.29
CA ASN A 574 -13.71 58.56 -20.90
C ASN A 574 -12.35 58.31 -21.57
N GLU A 575 -11.79 57.11 -21.34
CA GLU A 575 -11.03 56.36 -22.35
C GLU A 575 -10.99 54.86 -21.99
N LYS A 576 -11.59 54.04 -22.87
CA LYS A 576 -11.50 52.57 -22.85
C LYS A 576 -10.23 52.16 -23.60
N ALA A 577 -9.13 52.05 -22.86
CA ALA A 577 -7.94 51.31 -23.25
C ALA A 577 -7.58 50.34 -22.10
N GLY A 578 -7.34 49.07 -22.48
CA GLY A 578 -6.74 47.96 -21.72
C GLY A 578 -7.18 47.76 -20.26
N GLU A 579 -8.21 46.95 -20.00
CA GLU A 579 -8.51 46.49 -18.62
C GLU A 579 -7.36 45.66 -18.02
N GLN A 580 -6.61 44.90 -18.83
CA GLN A 580 -5.44 44.14 -18.39
C GLN A 580 -4.21 45.01 -18.07
N GLU A 581 -3.92 46.04 -18.87
CA GLU A 581 -2.80 46.96 -18.61
C GLU A 581 -3.05 47.78 -17.33
N LYS A 582 -4.30 48.19 -17.07
CA LYS A 582 -4.67 48.87 -15.82
C LYS A 582 -4.57 47.97 -14.59
N GLU A 583 -4.91 46.68 -14.70
CA GLU A 583 -4.77 45.72 -13.60
C GLU A 583 -3.31 45.44 -13.25
N GLU A 584 -2.43 45.31 -14.25
CA GLU A 584 -0.98 45.17 -14.03
C GLU A 584 -0.37 46.44 -13.40
N ASP A 585 -0.77 47.63 -13.84
CA ASP A 585 -0.32 48.89 -13.24
C ASP A 585 -0.71 49.01 -11.76
N ILE A 586 -1.94 48.61 -11.40
CA ILE A 586 -2.41 48.65 -10.00
C ILE A 586 -1.67 47.64 -9.13
N ALA A 587 -1.44 46.43 -9.64
CA ALA A 587 -0.71 45.39 -8.93
C ALA A 587 0.73 45.84 -8.57
N VAL A 588 1.42 46.47 -9.53
CA VAL A 588 2.77 47.03 -9.33
C VAL A 588 2.72 48.17 -8.31
N LEU A 589 1.79 49.12 -8.46
CA LEU A 589 1.65 50.26 -7.54
C LEU A 589 1.31 49.82 -6.11
N ALA A 590 0.43 48.83 -5.94
CA ALA A 590 0.08 48.27 -4.64
C ALA A 590 1.29 47.60 -3.99
N GLU A 591 2.08 46.87 -4.77
CA GLU A 591 3.31 46.23 -4.28
C GLU A 591 4.39 47.25 -3.90
N GLU A 592 4.51 48.37 -4.63
CA GLU A 592 5.44 49.46 -4.31
C GLU A 592 5.04 50.25 -3.07
N LYS A 593 3.74 50.39 -2.79
CA LYS A 593 3.25 51.28 -1.73
C LYS A 593 2.84 50.58 -0.44
N ILE A 594 2.48 49.30 -0.49
CA ILE A 594 1.93 48.57 0.65
C ILE A 594 2.90 47.50 1.13
N GLU A 595 2.98 47.31 2.43
CA GLU A 595 3.54 46.12 3.06
C GLU A 595 2.45 45.36 3.80
N LEU A 596 2.42 44.04 3.59
CA LEU A 596 1.59 43.13 4.36
C LEU A 596 2.48 42.30 5.29
N LEU A 597 2.08 42.19 6.55
CA LEU A 597 2.80 41.52 7.61
C LEU A 597 1.93 40.48 8.30
N CYS A 598 2.54 39.39 8.75
CA CYS A 598 1.94 38.44 9.67
C CYS A 598 2.95 38.19 10.79
N GLN A 599 2.52 38.38 12.05
CA GLN A 599 3.43 38.28 13.22
C GLN A 599 4.74 39.08 13.05
N ASP A 600 4.61 40.34 12.63
CA ASP A 600 5.72 41.27 12.39
C ASP A 600 6.74 40.83 11.30
N GLN A 601 6.45 39.75 10.57
CA GLN A 601 7.21 39.32 9.40
C GLN A 601 6.56 39.86 8.12
N VAL A 602 7.35 40.53 7.27
CA VAL A 602 6.93 40.97 5.93
C VAL A 602 6.68 39.75 5.04
N LEU A 603 5.54 39.75 4.36
CA LEU A 603 5.09 38.65 3.51
C LEU A 603 5.58 38.82 2.08
N ASP A 604 5.97 37.72 1.45
CA ASP A 604 6.21 37.67 0.00
C ASP A 604 4.86 37.79 -0.73
N PRO A 605 4.69 38.74 -1.67
CA PRO A 605 3.45 38.92 -2.45
C PRO A 605 2.98 37.67 -3.20
N ASN A 606 3.89 36.76 -3.55
CA ASN A 606 3.58 35.54 -4.28
C ASN A 606 3.08 34.39 -3.39
N MET A 607 3.24 34.49 -2.06
CA MET A 607 2.71 33.47 -1.15
C MET A 607 1.18 33.50 -1.14
N ASP A 608 0.56 32.33 -0.99
CA ASP A 608 -0.88 32.22 -0.77
C ASP A 608 -1.24 32.26 0.73
N LEU A 609 -2.50 32.61 1.03
CA LEU A 609 -2.99 32.77 2.40
C LEU A 609 -2.83 31.50 3.24
N ARG A 610 -3.01 30.32 2.65
CA ARG A 610 -2.82 29.04 3.36
C ARG A 610 -1.36 28.78 3.72
N THR A 611 -0.40 29.16 2.88
CA THR A 611 1.03 29.03 3.18
C THR A 611 1.42 29.99 4.29
N VAL A 612 0.93 31.24 4.25
CA VAL A 612 1.11 32.21 5.35
C VAL A 612 0.52 31.65 6.65
N LYS A 613 -0.71 31.12 6.60
CA LYS A 613 -1.38 30.53 7.78
C LYS A 613 -0.64 29.32 8.34
N HIS A 614 -0.02 28.50 7.49
CA HIS A 614 0.68 27.29 7.93
C HIS A 614 2.06 27.59 8.51
N PHE A 615 2.88 28.35 7.77
CA PHE A 615 4.28 28.56 8.13
C PHE A 615 4.49 29.73 9.08
N ILE A 616 3.77 30.83 8.89
CA ILE A 616 4.06 32.10 9.58
C ILE A 616 3.10 32.30 10.76
N TRP A 617 1.80 32.07 10.60
CA TRP A 617 0.84 32.29 11.70
C TRP A 617 0.99 31.26 12.84
N LYS A 618 1.28 31.72 14.06
CA LYS A 618 1.42 30.89 15.27
C LYS A 618 0.47 31.23 16.41
N SER A 619 -0.31 32.32 16.34
CA SER A 619 -1.10 32.82 17.48
C SER A 619 -2.42 32.07 17.72
N GLY A 620 -2.76 31.07 16.89
CA GLY A 620 -4.02 30.34 16.98
C GLY A 620 -5.24 31.15 16.52
N GLY A 621 -6.32 30.48 16.13
CA GLY A 621 -7.52 31.13 15.59
C GLY A 621 -7.38 31.58 14.12
N ASP A 622 -8.25 32.50 13.71
CA ASP A 622 -8.27 33.04 12.34
C ASP A 622 -6.97 33.79 12.02
N LEU A 623 -6.48 33.65 10.79
CA LEU A 623 -5.28 34.33 10.31
C LEU A 623 -5.42 35.84 10.52
N THR A 624 -4.41 36.53 11.02
CA THR A 624 -4.43 37.99 11.16
C THR A 624 -3.28 38.60 10.39
N LEU A 625 -3.62 39.47 9.45
CA LEU A 625 -2.70 40.20 8.59
C LEU A 625 -2.70 41.67 8.97
N HIS A 626 -1.50 42.26 9.02
CA HIS A 626 -1.31 43.67 9.29
C HIS A 626 -0.85 44.37 8.02
N TYR A 627 -1.38 45.55 7.72
CA TYR A 627 -0.92 46.36 6.60
C TYR A 627 -0.29 47.68 7.06
N ARG A 628 0.69 48.18 6.32
CA ARG A 628 1.20 49.54 6.45
C ARG A 628 1.65 50.08 5.10
N GLN A 629 1.72 51.39 4.99
CA GLN A 629 2.34 52.04 3.84
C GLN A 629 3.87 51.95 3.96
N LYS A 630 4.55 51.63 2.87
CA LYS A 630 6.01 51.65 2.79
C LYS A 630 6.50 53.07 3.02
N SER A 631 7.54 53.22 3.84
CA SER A 631 8.25 54.48 4.00
C SER A 631 8.96 54.78 2.69
N THR A 632 8.58 55.86 2.00
CA THR A 632 9.32 56.38 0.84
C THR A 632 10.69 56.87 1.25
#